data_AF-X0RZV2-F1
#
_entry.id   AF-X0RZV2-F1
#
_cell.length_a   1.000
_cell.length_b   1.000
_cell.length_c   1.000
_cell.angle_alpha   90.00
_cell.angle_beta   90.00
_cell.angle_gamma   90.00
#
_symmetry.space_group_name_H-M   'P 1'
#
loop_
_entity.id
_entity.type
_entity.pdbx_description
1 polymer ?
#
loop_
_entity_poly.entity_id
_entity_poly.type
_entity_poly.pdbx_seq_one_letter_code
_entity_poly.pdbx_strand_id
1 'polypeptide(L)' 'GLDGIISVIPFNCMPGLTVAGFIPKFRKDNNNIPFVSIEYDGFQDSTREMKIDTFVAQIKERYENKKYSESH' A
#
# COMPACT_ATOMS: atom_id res chain seq x y z
N GLY A 1 -6.51 -10.95 9.62
CA GLY A 1 -5.02 -10.91 9.64
C GLY A 1 -4.57 -9.52 9.23
N LEU A 2 -3.31 -9.37 8.80
CA LEU A 2 -2.82 -8.15 8.15
C LEU A 2 -3.06 -8.24 6.63
N ASP A 3 -3.72 -7.23 6.06
CA ASP A 3 -4.22 -7.27 4.68
C ASP A 3 -3.61 -6.20 3.76
N GLY A 4 -2.90 -5.23 4.31
CA GLY A 4 -2.12 -4.25 3.55
C GLY A 4 -1.26 -3.36 4.44
N ILE A 5 -0.31 -2.64 3.83
CA ILE A 5 0.62 -1.73 4.50
C ILE A 5 0.62 -0.39 3.79
N ILE A 6 0.58 0.71 4.54
CA ILE A 6 0.75 2.07 4.04
C ILE A 6 1.95 2.68 4.75
N SER A 7 2.91 3.18 3.98
CA SER A 7 4.01 4.01 4.50
C SER A 7 3.74 5.46 4.12
N VAL A 8 3.74 6.36 5.10
CA VAL A 8 3.60 7.81 4.87
C VAL A 8 4.95 8.46 5.10
N ILE A 9 5.46 9.15 4.09
CA ILE A 9 6.77 9.81 4.12
C ILE A 9 6.62 11.30 3.79
N PRO A 10 7.47 12.19 4.33
CA PRO A 10 7.54 13.55 3.87
C PRO A 10 7.92 13.61 2.38
N PHE A 11 7.38 14.57 1.66
CA PHE A 11 7.77 14.83 0.26
C PHE A 11 9.28 15.02 0.14
N ASN A 12 9.90 14.37 -0.86
CA ASN A 12 11.35 14.36 -1.06
C ASN A 12 12.19 13.84 0.13
N CYS A 13 11.61 13.06 1.04
CA CYS A 13 12.39 12.38 2.07
C CYS A 13 13.25 11.28 1.43
N MET A 14 14.55 11.56 1.21
CA MET A 14 15.50 10.62 0.62
C MET A 14 15.53 9.24 1.32
N PRO A 15 15.53 9.13 2.67
CA PRO A 15 15.37 7.84 3.33
C PRO A 15 14.05 7.14 3.01
N GLY A 16 12.94 7.90 2.92
CA GLY A 16 11.63 7.38 2.56
C GLY A 16 11.57 6.85 1.14
N LEU A 17 12.14 7.57 0.17
CA LEU A 17 12.25 7.13 -1.22
C LEU A 17 13.15 5.90 -1.37
N THR A 18 14.22 5.83 -0.58
CA THR A 18 15.09 4.65 -0.52
C THR A 18 14.29 3.42 -0.11
N VAL A 19 13.47 3.52 0.95
CA VAL A 19 12.59 2.43 1.41
C VAL A 19 11.50 2.11 0.37
N ALA A 20 10.91 3.12 -0.28
CA ALA A 20 9.89 2.95 -1.30
C ALA A 20 10.39 2.10 -2.49
N GLY A 21 11.67 2.24 -2.86
CA GLY A 21 12.31 1.41 -3.89
C GLY A 21 12.36 -0.08 -3.56
N PHE A 22 12.31 -0.47 -2.29
CA PHE A 22 12.29 -1.88 -1.86
C PHE A 22 10.90 -2.50 -1.84
N ILE A 23 9.83 -1.70 -1.91
CA ILE A 23 8.44 -2.18 -1.83
C ILE A 23 8.14 -3.28 -2.86
N PRO A 24 8.51 -3.19 -4.15
CA PRO A 24 8.21 -4.24 -5.12
C PRO A 24 8.81 -5.60 -4.74
N LYS A 25 10.04 -5.61 -4.21
CA LYS A 25 10.70 -6.81 -3.72
C LYS A 25 9.98 -7.36 -2.49
N PHE A 26 9.68 -6.50 -1.53
CA PHE A 26 8.93 -6.88 -0.34
C PHE A 26 7.58 -7.54 -0.69
N ARG A 27 6.83 -6.95 -1.62
CA ARG A 27 5.55 -7.51 -2.08
C ARG A 27 5.74 -8.91 -2.64
N LYS A 28 6.73 -9.12 -3.51
CA LYS A 28 7.04 -10.44 -4.09
C LYS A 28 7.35 -11.48 -3.02
N ASP A 29 8.13 -11.10 -2.01
CA ASP A 29 8.59 -12.00 -0.95
C ASP A 29 7.48 -12.31 0.09
N ASN A 30 6.42 -11.50 0.16
CA ASN A 30 5.34 -11.60 1.17
C ASN A 30 3.95 -11.85 0.55
N ASN A 31 3.82 -12.88 -0.28
CA ASN A 31 2.54 -13.31 -0.89
C ASN A 31 1.78 -12.17 -1.61
N ASN A 32 2.53 -11.26 -2.24
CA ASN A 32 2.03 -10.09 -2.94
C ASN A 32 1.08 -9.21 -2.10
N ILE A 33 1.36 -9.08 -0.79
CA ILE A 33 0.58 -8.20 0.08
C ILE A 33 0.58 -6.76 -0.47
N PRO A 34 -0.58 -6.08 -0.56
CA PRO A 34 -0.63 -4.69 -0.96
C PRO A 34 0.23 -3.82 -0.03
N PHE A 35 1.19 -3.10 -0.61
CA PHE A 35 1.99 -2.11 0.09
C PHE A 35 2.18 -0.88 -0.83
N VAL A 36 1.76 0.29 -0.35
CA VAL A 36 1.95 1.59 -1.00
C VAL A 36 2.76 2.56 -0.11
N SER A 37 3.60 3.37 -0.75
CA SER A 37 4.24 4.55 -0.11
C SER A 37 3.53 5.81 -0.58
N ILE A 38 3.21 6.69 0.35
CA ILE A 38 2.50 7.95 0.12
C ILE A 38 3.38 9.10 0.59
N GLU A 39 3.55 10.09 -0.28
CA GLU A 39 4.26 11.32 0.02
C GLU A 39 3.30 12.39 0.55
N TYR A 40 3.67 13.02 1.66
CA TYR A 40 2.90 14.09 2.28
C TYR A 40 3.71 15.39 2.32
N ASP A 41 3.10 16.45 1.80
CA ASP A 41 3.67 17.79 1.61
C ASP A 41 2.89 18.89 2.35
N GLY A 42 1.81 18.53 3.06
CA GLY A 42 0.96 19.47 3.80
C GLY A 42 -0.18 20.09 3.00
N PHE A 43 -0.19 19.95 1.67
CA PHE A 43 -1.27 20.44 0.80
C PHE A 43 -2.29 19.34 0.53
N GLN A 44 -3.50 19.70 0.08
CA GLN A 44 -4.42 18.70 -0.46
C GLN A 44 -4.00 18.30 -1.87
N ASP A 45 -3.97 16.99 -2.13
CA ASP A 45 -3.58 16.41 -3.41
C ASP A 45 -4.59 15.31 -3.78
N SER A 46 -5.41 15.58 -4.80
CA SER A 46 -6.41 14.64 -5.31
C SER A 46 -5.78 13.36 -5.86
N THR A 47 -4.54 13.42 -6.33
CA THR A 47 -3.78 12.25 -6.79
C THR A 47 -3.48 11.31 -5.62
N ARG A 48 -3.16 11.87 -4.45
CA ARG A 48 -2.92 11.10 -3.23
C ARG A 48 -4.20 10.43 -2.74
N GLU A 49 -5.32 11.14 -2.77
CA GLU A 49 -6.63 10.58 -2.43
C GLU A 49 -6.99 9.42 -3.36
N MET A 50 -6.86 9.60 -4.69
CA MET A 50 -7.11 8.55 -5.68
C MET A 50 -6.21 7.31 -5.48
N LYS A 51 -4.93 7.52 -5.12
CA LYS A 51 -4.01 6.42 -4.80
C LYS A 51 -4.49 5.62 -3.58
N ILE A 52 -4.98 6.31 -2.53
CA ILE A 52 -5.54 5.67 -1.34
C ILE A 52 -6.79 4.88 -1.71
N ASP A 53 -7.72 5.46 -2.46
CA ASP A 53 -8.95 4.80 -2.86
C ASP A 53 -8.68 3.52 -3.66
N THR A 54 -7.77 3.61 -4.63
CA THR A 54 -7.33 2.47 -5.44
C THR A 54 -6.70 1.39 -4.55
N PHE A 55 -5.88 1.79 -3.58
CA PHE A 55 -5.25 0.87 -2.64
C PHE A 55 -6.26 0.16 -1.73
N VAL A 56 -7.25 0.90 -1.22
CA VAL A 56 -8.33 0.33 -0.39
C VAL A 56 -9.16 -0.67 -1.21
N ALA A 57 -9.45 -0.37 -2.48
CA ALA A 57 -10.13 -1.32 -3.37
C ALA A 57 -9.33 -2.63 -3.51
N GLN A 58 -8.01 -2.55 -3.71
CA GLN A 58 -7.14 -3.73 -3.79
C GLN A 58 -7.12 -4.56 -2.50
N ILE A 59 -7.13 -3.90 -1.32
CA ILE A 59 -7.19 -4.60 -0.04
C ILE A 59 -8.52 -5.33 0.11
N LYS A 60 -9.64 -4.67 -0.22
CA LYS A 60 -10.99 -5.26 -0.11
C LYS A 60 -11.10 -6.54 -0.93
N GLU A 61 -10.65 -6.50 -2.19
CA GLU A 61 -10.63 -7.67 -3.07
C GLU A 61 -9.81 -8.82 -2.47
N ARG A 62 -8.60 -8.53 -1.96
CA ARG A 62 -7.76 -9.53 -1.29
C ARG A 62 -8.41 -10.12 -0.04
N TYR A 63 -9.03 -9.28 0.78
CA TYR A 63 -9.69 -9.70 2.02
C TYR A 63 -10.87 -10.64 1.72
N GLU A 64 -11.70 -10.30 0.73
CA GLU A 64 -12.78 -11.16 0.27
C GLU A 64 -12.25 -12.50 -0.22
N ASN A 65 -11.22 -12.49 -1.08
CA ASN A 65 -10.58 -13.72 -1.58
C ASN A 65 -10.04 -14.62 -0.45
N LYS A 66 -9.43 -14.03 0.59
CA LYS A 66 -8.99 -14.80 1.77
C LYS A 66 -10.17 -15.43 2.50
N LYS A 67 -11.24 -14.66 2.74
CA LYS A 67 -12.44 -15.16 3.41
C LYS A 67 -13.09 -16.31 2.63
N TYR A 68 -13.10 -16.24 1.30
CA TYR A 68 -13.57 -17.35 0.46
C TYR A 68 -12.69 -18.61 0.65
N SER A 69 -11.36 -18.46 0.66
CA SER A 69 -10.43 -19.59 0.84
C SER A 69 -10.45 -20.22 2.23
N GLU A 70 -10.89 -19.50 3.28
CA GLU A 70 -10.98 -20.02 4.65
C GLU A 70 -12.33 -20.71 4.95
N SER A 71 -13.32 -20.55 4.08
CA SER A 71 -14.68 -21.12 4.24
C SER A 71 -14.89 -22.45 3.52
N HIS A 72 -13.87 -22.93 2.79
CA HIS A 72 -13.78 -24.23 2.13
C HIS A 72 -12.52 -24.95 2.60
#